data_AF-A0A925ZH49-F1
#
_entry.id   AF-A0A925ZH49-F1
#
_cell.length_a   1.000
_cell.length_b   1.000
_cell.length_c   1.000
_cell.angle_alpha   90.00
_cell.angle_beta   90.00
_cell.angle_gamma   90.00
#
_symmetry.space_group_name_H-M   'P 1'
#
loop_
_entity.id
_entity.type
_entity.pdbx_description
1 polymer ?
#
loop_
_entity_poly.entity_id
_entity_poly.type
_entity_poly.pdbx_seq_one_letter_code
_entity_poly.pdbx_strand_id
1 'polypeptide(L)'
;MFVRVLDWIYPPKCGLCGRFGPESLCGICRSEFVELDREPRELKTALSEVTALFKYETRAAQAVRRLKYSRITSLAEPLSTLIVEGYQTHGLDQFDLIVPIPIHWRRRAMRG
;
A
#
# COMPACT_ATOMS: atom_id res chain seq x y z
N MET A 1 26.59 4.76 -9.11
CA MET A 1 26.88 4.95 -10.56
C MET A 1 26.07 3.99 -11.45
N PHE A 2 25.97 2.70 -11.12
CA PHE A 2 25.22 1.70 -11.90
C PHE A 2 23.70 1.91 -12.01
N VAL A 3 23.05 2.42 -10.95
CA VAL A 3 21.58 2.63 -10.92
C VAL A 3 21.12 3.57 -12.05
N ARG A 4 21.89 4.63 -12.33
CA ARG A 4 21.56 5.61 -13.39
C ARG A 4 21.58 5.04 -14.80
N VAL A 5 22.42 4.04 -15.07
CA VAL A 5 22.48 3.38 -16.39
C VAL A 5 21.29 2.44 -16.56
N LEU A 6 20.92 1.73 -15.50
CA LEU A 6 19.73 0.90 -15.49
C LEU A 6 18.46 1.74 -15.63
N ASP A 7 18.37 2.90 -14.98
CA ASP A 7 17.24 3.82 -15.14
C ASP A 7 17.14 4.42 -16.56
N TRP A 8 18.22 4.38 -17.34
CA TRP A 8 18.17 4.82 -18.74
C TRP A 8 17.58 3.73 -19.65
N ILE A 9 17.90 2.46 -19.39
CA ILE A 9 17.40 1.30 -20.15
C ILE A 9 16.00 0.87 -19.64
N TYR A 10 15.76 1.01 -18.35
CA TYR A 10 14.54 0.67 -17.62
C TYR A 10 14.08 1.87 -16.77
N PRO A 11 13.59 2.94 -17.42
CA PRO A 11 13.19 4.14 -16.71
C PRO A 11 12.11 3.86 -15.66
N PRO A 12 12.23 4.48 -14.48
CA PRO A 12 11.22 4.35 -13.44
C PRO A 12 9.89 4.86 -13.99
N LYS A 13 8.84 4.17 -13.59
CA LYS A 13 7.49 4.45 -14.04
C LYS A 13 6.51 4.23 -12.91
N CYS A 14 5.42 4.99 -12.94
CA CYS A 14 4.31 4.80 -12.03
C CYS A 14 3.75 3.38 -12.19
N GLY A 15 3.67 2.66 -11.07
CA GLY A 15 3.13 1.31 -10.99
C GLY A 15 1.63 1.22 -11.33
N LEU A 16 0.93 2.35 -11.51
CA LEU A 16 -0.50 2.42 -11.86
C LEU A 16 -0.77 2.87 -13.31
N CYS A 17 -0.23 4.02 -13.74
CA CYS A 17 -0.48 4.53 -15.09
C CYS A 17 0.65 4.27 -16.08
N GLY A 18 1.83 3.84 -15.62
CA GLY A 18 3.00 3.62 -16.47
C GLY A 18 3.71 4.89 -16.95
N ARG A 19 3.28 6.08 -16.50
CA ARG A 19 3.99 7.33 -16.77
C ARG A 19 5.42 7.25 -16.26
N PHE A 20 6.38 7.60 -17.11
CA PHE A 20 7.78 7.73 -16.72
C PHE A 20 7.97 8.88 -15.73
N GLY A 21 8.79 8.63 -14.73
CA GLY A 21 9.07 9.59 -13.68
C GLY A 21 9.75 8.92 -12.50
N PRO A 22 10.36 9.70 -11.60
CA PRO A 22 11.11 9.15 -10.47
C PRO A 22 10.20 8.42 -9.47
N GLU A 23 8.92 8.74 -9.44
CA GLU A 23 7.95 8.20 -8.48
C GLU A 23 7.36 6.86 -8.96
N SER A 24 7.36 5.86 -8.08
CA SER A 24 6.67 4.59 -8.31
C SER A 24 5.14 4.72 -8.15
N LEU A 25 4.66 5.77 -7.51
CA LEU A 25 3.26 6.19 -7.48
C LEU A 25 3.19 7.69 -7.77
N CYS A 26 2.78 8.07 -8.98
CA CYS A 26 2.76 9.49 -9.34
C CYS A 26 1.62 10.26 -8.64
N GLY A 27 1.83 11.56 -8.45
CA GLY A 27 0.87 12.46 -7.80
C GLY A 27 -0.56 12.40 -8.37
N ILE A 28 -0.73 12.24 -9.68
CA ILE A 28 -2.07 12.13 -10.31
C ILE A 28 -2.78 10.85 -9.88
N CYS A 29 -2.08 9.71 -9.90
CA CYS A 29 -2.71 8.47 -9.47
C CYS A 29 -2.94 8.44 -7.97
N ARG A 30 -2.10 9.11 -7.17
CA ARG A 30 -2.30 9.29 -5.73
C ARG A 30 -3.49 10.20 -5.41
N SER A 31 -3.69 11.28 -6.17
CA SER A 31 -4.79 12.23 -5.93
C SER A 31 -6.18 11.62 -6.19
N GLU A 32 -6.25 10.54 -6.97
CA GLU A 32 -7.48 9.76 -7.20
C GLU A 32 -7.80 8.79 -6.05
N PHE A 33 -6.97 8.71 -4.99
CA PHE A 33 -7.28 7.89 -3.82
C PHE A 33 -8.33 8.63 -2.99
N VAL A 34 -9.47 7.97 -2.78
CA VAL A 34 -10.54 8.52 -1.95
C VAL A 34 -10.24 8.20 -0.50
N GLU A 35 -9.91 9.24 0.26
CA GLU A 35 -9.66 9.13 1.70
C GLU A 35 -10.93 8.69 2.44
N LEU A 36 -10.72 7.86 3.45
CA LEU A 36 -11.78 7.43 4.35
C LEU A 36 -11.53 8.11 5.69
N ASP A 37 -12.05 9.32 5.82
CA ASP A 37 -11.98 10.07 7.08
C ASP A 37 -12.99 9.48 8.07
N ARG A 38 -12.57 8.41 8.74
CA ARG A 38 -13.35 7.75 9.79
C ARG A 38 -12.43 7.28 10.88
N GLU A 39 -12.83 7.60 12.11
CA GLU A 39 -12.25 7.01 13.31
C GLU A 39 -12.29 5.47 13.27
N PRO A 40 -11.35 4.79 13.94
CA PRO A 40 -11.39 3.34 14.13
C PRO A 40 -12.78 2.91 14.58
N ARG A 41 -13.35 1.94 13.87
CA ARG A 41 -14.67 1.42 14.17
C ARG A 41 -14.55 0.28 15.16
N GLU A 42 -15.16 0.43 16.33
CA GLU A 42 -15.33 -0.66 17.28
C GLU A 42 -16.21 -1.78 16.71
N LEU A 43 -15.80 -3.01 16.97
CA LEU A 43 -16.44 -4.25 16.55
C LEU A 43 -16.71 -5.10 17.79
N LYS A 44 -17.94 -5.63 17.91
CA LYS A 44 -18.33 -6.54 18.99
C LYS A 44 -18.01 -7.99 18.63
N THR A 45 -16.75 -8.27 18.26
CA THR A 45 -16.28 -9.58 17.80
C THR A 45 -14.92 -9.94 18.41
N ALA A 46 -14.28 -11.02 17.95
CA ALA A 46 -12.88 -11.32 18.30
C ALA A 46 -11.87 -10.26 17.80
N LEU A 47 -12.27 -9.45 16.81
CA LEU A 47 -11.57 -8.22 16.45
C LEU A 47 -12.26 -7.05 17.17
N SER A 48 -11.50 -6.28 17.94
CA SER A 48 -12.03 -5.14 18.72
C SER A 48 -12.26 -3.91 17.86
N GLU A 49 -11.37 -3.64 16.90
CA GLU A 49 -11.42 -2.42 16.10
C GLU A 49 -10.99 -2.70 14.65
N VAL A 50 -11.52 -1.91 13.73
CA VAL A 50 -11.09 -1.91 12.34
C VAL A 50 -10.95 -0.47 11.83
N THR A 51 -9.85 -0.21 11.14
CA THR A 51 -9.60 1.06 10.47
C THR A 51 -9.18 0.84 9.02
N ALA A 52 -9.41 1.84 8.17
CA ALA A 52 -8.92 1.89 6.80
C ALA A 52 -8.71 3.35 6.40
N LEU A 53 -7.59 3.64 5.72
CA LEU A 53 -7.24 5.01 5.32
C LEU A 53 -7.91 5.46 4.02
N PHE A 54 -8.22 4.51 3.14
CA PHE A 54 -8.77 4.78 1.82
C PHE A 54 -9.93 3.85 1.51
N LYS A 55 -10.91 4.34 0.75
CA LYS A 55 -11.92 3.47 0.16
C LYS A 55 -11.25 2.49 -0.80
N TYR A 56 -11.69 1.23 -0.74
CA TYR A 56 -11.21 0.20 -1.66
C TYR A 56 -11.91 0.31 -3.02
N GLU A 57 -11.64 1.40 -3.73
CA GLU A 57 -12.17 1.68 -5.06
C GLU A 57 -11.09 2.26 -5.98
N THR A 58 -11.43 2.35 -7.27
CA THR A 58 -10.62 3.05 -8.30
C THR A 58 -9.11 2.77 -8.22
N ARG A 59 -8.29 3.79 -7.97
CA ARG A 59 -6.82 3.73 -7.95
C ARG A 59 -6.27 3.09 -6.70
N ALA A 60 -6.89 3.28 -5.54
CA ALA A 60 -6.46 2.62 -4.31
C ALA A 60 -6.61 1.09 -4.43
N ALA A 61 -7.77 0.62 -4.91
CA ALA A 61 -7.98 -0.80 -5.19
C ALA A 61 -7.07 -1.33 -6.30
N GLN A 62 -6.78 -0.51 -7.33
CA GLN A 62 -5.82 -0.88 -8.37
C GLN A 62 -4.41 -1.07 -7.79
N ALA A 63 -3.96 -0.19 -6.91
CA ALA A 63 -2.64 -0.24 -6.30
C ALA A 63 -2.44 -1.49 -5.46
N VAL A 64 -3.40 -1.78 -4.57
CA VAL A 64 -3.39 -3.01 -3.76
C VAL A 64 -3.35 -4.25 -4.64
N ARG A 65 -4.16 -4.31 -5.71
CA ARG A 65 -4.18 -5.47 -6.63
C ARG A 65 -2.86 -5.62 -7.38
N ARG A 66 -2.28 -4.54 -7.88
CA ARG A 66 -1.00 -4.59 -8.62
C ARG A 66 0.15 -5.02 -7.74
N LEU A 67 0.19 -4.57 -6.48
CA LEU A 67 1.16 -5.07 -5.52
C LEU A 67 0.91 -6.56 -5.18
N LYS A 68 -0.32 -6.93 -4.82
CA LYS A 68 -0.64 -8.28 -4.33
C LYS A 68 -0.56 -9.37 -5.41
N TYR A 69 -0.99 -9.08 -6.63
CA TYR A 69 -1.23 -10.09 -7.67
C TYR A 69 -0.31 -9.94 -8.89
N SER A 70 0.02 -8.70 -9.27
CA SER A 70 0.89 -8.44 -10.42
C SER A 70 2.37 -8.28 -10.04
N ARG A 71 2.72 -8.40 -8.75
CA ARG A 71 4.08 -8.24 -8.20
C ARG A 71 4.75 -6.92 -8.60
N ILE A 72 3.99 -5.85 -8.74
CA ILE A 72 4.55 -4.50 -8.92
C ILE A 72 5.06 -4.02 -7.56
N THR A 73 6.23 -4.54 -7.15
CA THR A 73 6.83 -4.31 -5.84
C THR A 73 7.32 -2.89 -5.63
N SER A 74 7.51 -2.12 -6.70
CA SER A 74 7.79 -0.68 -6.63
C SER A 74 6.69 0.12 -5.93
N LEU A 75 5.46 -0.42 -5.86
CA LEU A 75 4.36 0.18 -5.09
C LEU A 75 4.45 -0.08 -3.58
N ALA A 76 5.33 -0.96 -3.11
CA ALA A 76 5.39 -1.34 -1.70
C ALA A 76 5.74 -0.14 -0.81
N GLU A 77 6.83 0.56 -1.16
CA GLU A 77 7.30 1.74 -0.43
C GLU A 77 6.26 2.87 -0.37
N PRO A 78 5.74 3.43 -1.48
CA PRO A 78 4.79 4.53 -1.39
C PRO A 78 3.49 4.13 -0.66
N LEU A 79 3.02 2.88 -0.80
CA LEU A 79 1.85 2.43 -0.06
C LEU A 79 2.13 2.27 1.44
N SER A 80 3.33 1.81 1.82
CA SER A 80 3.71 1.75 3.25
C SER A 80 3.84 3.14 3.87
N THR A 81 4.37 4.12 3.14
CA THR A 81 4.45 5.51 3.61
C THR A 81 3.07 6.06 3.94
N LEU A 82 2.08 5.84 3.06
CA LEU A 82 0.70 6.26 3.32
C LEU A 82 0.08 5.56 4.53
N ILE A 83 0.41 4.28 4.76
CA ILE A 83 -0.06 3.55 5.93
C ILE A 83 0.52 4.15 7.21
N VAL A 84 1.82 4.43 7.24
CA VAL A 84 2.50 5.02 8.40
C VAL A 84 1.93 6.41 8.70
N GLU A 85 1.80 7.27 7.70
CA GLU A 85 1.23 8.61 7.84
C GLU A 85 -0.20 8.57 8.41
N GLY A 86 -1.03 7.67 7.88
CA GLY A 86 -2.40 7.51 8.36
C GLY A 86 -2.46 6.96 9.80
N TYR A 87 -1.64 5.98 10.14
CA TYR A 87 -1.60 5.42 11.50
C TYR A 87 -1.16 6.45 12.53
N GLN A 88 -0.15 7.27 12.21
CA GLN A 88 0.28 8.37 13.06
C GLN A 88 -0.83 9.41 13.25
N THR A 89 -1.57 9.72 12.18
CA THR A 89 -2.68 10.68 12.22
C THR A 89 -3.82 10.19 13.12
N HIS A 90 -4.09 8.88 13.15
CA HIS A 90 -5.14 8.27 13.98
C HIS A 90 -4.66 7.78 15.36
N GLY A 91 -3.41 8.04 15.76
CA GLY A 91 -2.88 7.62 17.07
C GLY A 91 -2.76 6.10 17.24
N LEU A 92 -2.51 5.36 16.15
CA LEU A 92 -2.36 3.91 16.12
C LEU A 92 -0.88 3.48 16.07
N ASP A 93 0.03 4.34 16.52
CA ASP A 93 1.47 4.17 16.47
C ASP A 93 2.03 3.22 17.54
N GLN A 94 1.20 2.77 18.48
CA GLN A 94 1.56 1.81 19.52
C GLN A 94 0.98 0.42 19.24
N PHE A 95 1.85 -0.56 18.99
CA PHE A 95 1.49 -1.97 18.85
C PHE A 95 2.66 -2.86 19.30
N ASP A 96 2.33 -4.01 19.88
CA ASP A 96 3.34 -5.01 20.27
C ASP A 96 3.73 -5.93 19.10
N LEU A 97 2.83 -6.12 18.13
CA LEU A 97 2.97 -7.12 17.07
C LEU A 97 2.23 -6.72 15.79
N ILE A 98 2.90 -6.86 14.64
CA ILE A 98 2.28 -6.82 13.31
C ILE A 98 2.18 -8.25 12.77
N VAL A 99 0.97 -8.70 12.49
CA VAL A 99 0.72 -10.05 11.95
C VAL A 99 0.30 -9.96 10.47
N PRO A 100 1.06 -10.54 9.53
CA PRO A 100 0.60 -10.65 8.16
C PRO A 100 -0.59 -11.62 8.07
N ILE A 101 -1.61 -11.27 7.28
CA ILE A 101 -2.77 -12.17 7.04
C ILE A 101 -2.54 -12.97 5.74
N PRO A 102 -2.15 -14.26 5.80
CA PRO A 102 -1.97 -15.08 4.61
C PRO A 102 -3.32 -15.54 4.05
N ILE A 103 -3.68 -15.06 2.87
CA ILE A 103 -4.94 -15.43 2.18
C ILE A 103 -4.81 -16.75 1.38
N HIS A 104 -3.61 -17.33 1.28
CA HIS A 104 -3.35 -18.54 0.46
C HIS A 104 -2.33 -19.46 1.15
N TRP A 105 -2.52 -20.79 1.06
CA TRP A 105 -1.68 -21.80 1.73
C TRP A 105 -0.18 -21.65 1.41
N ARG A 106 0.16 -21.39 0.14
CA ARG A 106 1.55 -21.12 -0.28
C ARG A 106 2.14 -19.87 0.39
N ARG A 107 1.32 -18.86 0.70
CA ARG A 107 1.77 -17.65 1.41
C ARG A 107 1.90 -17.88 2.92
N ARG A 108 1.04 -18.74 3.48
CA ARG A 108 1.15 -19.24 4.86
C ARG A 108 2.51 -19.91 5.07
N ALA A 109 2.83 -20.91 4.24
CA ALA A 109 4.10 -21.64 4.32
C ALA A 109 5.38 -20.76 4.20
N MET A 110 5.33 -19.60 3.54
CA MET A 110 6.48 -18.69 3.41
C MET A 110 6.59 -17.63 4.52
N ARG A 111 5.50 -17.33 5.24
CA ARG A 111 5.41 -16.17 6.14
C ARG A 111 4.75 -16.48 7.51
N GLY A 112 4.46 -17.76 7.79
CA GLY A 112 3.73 -18.27 8.97
C GLY A 112 2.44 -18.98 8.60
#